data_AF-A0AAW7T920-F1
#
_entry.id   AF-A0AAW7T920-F1
#
_cell.length_a   1.000
_cell.length_b   1.000
_cell.length_c   1.000
_cell.angle_alpha   90.00
_cell.angle_beta   90.00
_cell.angle_gamma   90.00
#
_symmetry.space_group_name_H-M   'P 1'
#
loop_
_entity.id
_entity.type
_entity.pdbx_description
1 polymer ?
#
loop_
_entity_poly.entity_id
_entity_poly.type
_entity_poly.pdbx_seq_one_letter_code
_entity_poly.pdbx_strand_id
1 'polypeptide(L)'
;MTQTIKRRPRPDSPTPDEIVAKRQQAGRTQMQVALLLRVSLRQVQRWERGEQDMPSATWRFFKLTCGYYYPVDFERVEDFERDWDGLRDRKRDTIEHGDMVELRALDGKRMRASVWLDRVHDGLVDEESYGAIVREFPDHPAQAQLGKFRIEDRVTFARSNVIHLTQRLPADPVAQS
;
A
#
# COMPACT_ATOMS: atom_id res chain seq x y z
N MET A 1 -11.08 11.88 45.97
CA MET A 1 -11.15 10.58 45.27
C MET A 1 -11.98 10.77 44.01
N THR A 2 -11.33 10.95 42.85
CA THR A 2 -12.03 11.16 41.58
C THR A 2 -12.39 9.80 41.01
N GLN A 3 -13.68 9.44 41.02
CA GLN A 3 -14.16 8.21 40.38
C GLN A 3 -14.00 8.35 38.86
N THR A 4 -13.08 7.59 38.28
CA THR A 4 -12.98 7.41 36.84
C THR A 4 -14.19 6.62 36.36
N ILE A 5 -15.17 7.29 35.75
CA ILE A 5 -16.33 6.66 35.13
C ILE A 5 -15.80 5.79 33.97
N LYS A 6 -15.77 4.46 34.14
CA LYS A 6 -15.58 3.51 33.03
C LYS A 6 -16.78 3.62 32.10
N ARG A 7 -16.65 4.38 31.01
CA ARG A 7 -17.64 4.41 29.94
C ARG A 7 -17.86 2.99 29.40
N ARG A 8 -19.12 2.59 29.25
CA ARG A 8 -19.49 1.33 28.60
C ARG A 8 -19.15 1.46 27.10
N PRO A 9 -18.41 0.51 26.50
CA PRO A 9 -18.11 0.55 25.07
C PRO A 9 -19.41 0.62 24.28
N ARG A 10 -19.44 1.44 23.22
CA ARG A 10 -20.58 1.45 22.29
C ARG A 10 -20.69 0.07 21.64
N PRO A 11 -21.91 -0.47 21.39
CA PRO A 11 -22.08 -1.70 20.62
C PRO A 11 -21.29 -1.59 19.31
N ASP A 12 -20.56 -2.65 18.94
CA ASP A 12 -19.66 -2.74 17.78
C ASP A 12 -18.35 -1.94 17.83
N SER A 13 -18.00 -1.31 18.97
CA SER A 13 -16.67 -0.71 19.14
C SER A 13 -15.67 -1.79 19.57
N PRO A 14 -14.50 -1.87 18.92
CA PRO A 14 -13.53 -2.90 19.24
C PRO A 14 -12.90 -2.64 20.60
N THR A 15 -12.42 -3.70 21.24
CA THR A 15 -11.56 -3.60 22.41
C THR A 15 -10.16 -3.13 22.01
N PRO A 16 -9.38 -2.56 22.94
CA PRO A 16 -7.98 -2.21 22.70
C PRO A 16 -7.16 -3.41 22.18
N ASP A 17 -7.39 -4.60 22.75
CA ASP A 17 -6.72 -5.84 22.35
C ASP A 17 -7.10 -6.27 20.93
N GLU A 18 -8.37 -6.12 20.53
CA GLU A 18 -8.80 -6.40 19.15
C GLU A 18 -8.14 -5.45 18.14
N ILE A 19 -7.95 -4.18 18.50
CA ILE A 19 -7.25 -3.21 17.66
C ILE A 19 -5.78 -3.61 17.50
N VAL A 20 -5.09 -3.92 18.60
CA VAL A 20 -3.68 -4.35 18.60
C VAL A 20 -3.51 -5.63 17.79
N ALA A 21 -4.34 -6.64 18.05
CA ALA A 21 -4.30 -7.92 17.36
C ALA A 21 -4.50 -7.75 15.84
N LYS A 22 -5.48 -6.93 15.43
CA LYS A 22 -5.73 -6.69 14.00
C LYS A 22 -4.57 -5.96 13.33
N ARG A 23 -3.97 -4.98 14.00
CA ARG A 23 -2.79 -4.27 13.51
C ARG A 23 -1.59 -5.21 13.33
N GLN A 24 -1.32 -6.05 14.33
CA GLN A 24 -0.23 -7.03 14.31
C GLN A 24 -0.46 -8.08 13.22
N GLN A 25 -1.69 -8.60 13.09
CA GLN A 25 -2.06 -9.53 12.01
C GLN A 25 -1.77 -8.94 10.63
N ALA A 26 -2.02 -7.64 10.44
CA ALA A 26 -1.75 -6.94 9.19
C ALA A 26 -0.28 -6.52 9.01
N GLY A 27 0.59 -6.81 9.99
CA GLY A 27 1.99 -6.38 9.98
C GLY A 27 2.15 -4.86 9.87
N ARG A 28 1.29 -4.09 10.56
CA ARG A 28 1.27 -2.62 10.50
C ARG A 28 1.85 -1.98 11.77
N THR A 29 2.53 -0.85 11.61
CA THR A 29 2.93 0.02 12.72
C THR A 29 1.77 0.94 13.15
N GLN A 30 1.83 1.50 14.36
CA GLN A 30 0.82 2.48 14.80
C GLN A 30 0.78 3.71 13.88
N MET A 31 1.93 4.13 13.35
CA MET A 31 2.02 5.25 12.40
C MET A 31 1.32 4.94 11.07
N GLN A 32 1.52 3.74 10.52
CA GLN A 32 0.83 3.32 9.29
C GLN A 32 -0.70 3.30 9.49
N VAL A 33 -1.17 2.82 10.64
CA VAL A 33 -2.61 2.85 10.97
C VAL A 33 -3.11 4.30 11.04
N ALA A 34 -2.34 5.21 11.66
CA ALA A 34 -2.69 6.62 11.75
C ALA A 34 -2.84 7.27 10.35
N LEU A 35 -1.89 7.02 9.46
CA LEU A 35 -1.92 7.51 8.07
C LEU A 35 -3.13 6.95 7.29
N LEU A 36 -3.37 5.64 7.38
CA LEU A 36 -4.50 5.00 6.68
C LEU A 36 -5.86 5.52 7.15
N LEU A 37 -6.03 5.67 8.46
CA LEU A 37 -7.27 6.15 9.06
C LEU A 37 -7.39 7.68 9.03
N ARG A 38 -6.38 8.39 8.52
CA ARG A 38 -6.29 9.86 8.50
C ARG A 38 -6.50 10.48 9.89
N VAL A 39 -5.86 9.90 10.90
CA VAL A 39 -5.86 10.38 12.29
C VAL A 39 -4.44 10.58 12.79
N SER A 40 -4.29 11.21 13.95
CA SER A 40 -2.97 11.35 14.58
C SER A 40 -2.46 10.04 15.19
N LEU A 41 -1.13 9.86 15.26
CA LEU A 41 -0.50 8.74 15.98
C LEU A 41 -1.01 8.64 17.44
N ARG A 42 -1.15 9.78 18.10
CA ARG A 42 -1.64 9.86 19.48
C ARG A 42 -3.07 9.31 19.62
N GLN A 43 -3.91 9.50 18.60
CA GLN A 43 -5.26 8.95 18.58
C GLN A 43 -5.25 7.42 18.54
N VAL A 44 -4.37 6.82 17.72
CA VAL A 44 -4.17 5.37 17.65
C VAL A 44 -3.67 4.83 18.99
N GLN A 45 -2.69 5.48 19.61
CA GLN A 45 -2.17 5.08 20.91
C GLN A 45 -3.24 5.12 22.01
N ARG A 46 -4.11 6.13 22.02
CA ARG A 46 -5.24 6.21 22.96
C ARG A 46 -6.22 5.06 22.78
N TRP A 47 -6.53 4.70 21.54
CA TRP A 47 -7.38 3.55 21.24
C TRP A 47 -6.76 2.23 21.70
N GLU A 48 -5.48 1.99 21.37
CA GLU A 48 -4.77 0.76 21.76
C GLU A 48 -4.50 0.65 23.28
N ARG A 49 -4.55 1.77 24.02
CA ARG A 49 -4.45 1.77 25.50
C ARG A 49 -5.79 1.75 26.22
N GLY A 50 -6.90 1.84 25.48
CA GLY A 50 -8.24 1.99 26.07
C GLY A 50 -8.48 3.34 26.76
N GLU A 51 -7.65 4.35 26.50
CA GLU A 51 -7.86 5.72 26.98
C GLU A 51 -9.03 6.40 26.25
N GLN A 52 -9.37 5.91 25.04
CA GLN A 52 -10.52 6.37 24.25
C GLN A 52 -11.08 5.22 23.41
N ASP A 53 -12.40 5.20 23.20
CA ASP A 53 -13.04 4.24 22.29
C ASP A 53 -12.77 4.57 20.82
N MET A 54 -12.44 3.57 20.01
CA MET A 54 -12.44 3.69 18.55
C MET A 54 -13.90 3.69 18.03
N PRO A 55 -14.30 4.66 17.19
CA PRO A 55 -15.62 4.61 16.56
C PRO A 55 -15.82 3.35 15.71
N SER A 56 -17.02 2.76 15.73
CA SER A 56 -17.33 1.52 14.99
C SER A 56 -17.13 1.66 13.47
N ALA A 57 -17.45 2.82 12.89
CA ALA A 57 -17.15 3.11 11.48
C ALA A 57 -15.65 3.09 11.19
N THR A 58 -14.84 3.70 12.05
CA THR A 58 -13.37 3.67 11.96
C THR A 58 -12.84 2.24 12.10
N TRP A 59 -13.41 1.42 12.99
CA TRP A 59 -13.04 0.01 13.12
C TRP A 59 -13.36 -0.81 11.87
N ARG A 60 -14.56 -0.63 11.30
CA ARG A 60 -14.95 -1.29 10.06
C ARG A 60 -13.99 -0.91 8.92
N PHE A 61 -13.67 0.38 8.79
CA PHE A 61 -12.70 0.85 7.81
C PHE A 61 -11.30 0.26 8.06
N PHE A 62 -10.82 0.25 9.30
CA PHE A 62 -9.52 -0.34 9.64
C PHE A 62 -9.43 -1.81 9.23
N LYS A 63 -10.47 -2.61 9.54
CA LYS A 63 -10.53 -4.02 9.11
C LYS A 63 -10.44 -4.19 7.60
N LEU A 64 -11.10 -3.33 6.82
CA LEU A 64 -11.01 -3.34 5.36
C LEU A 64 -9.59 -3.03 4.90
N THR A 65 -8.98 -1.95 5.42
CA THR A 65 -7.61 -1.56 5.04
C THR A 65 -6.55 -2.61 5.39
N CYS A 66 -6.79 -3.45 6.39
CA CYS A 66 -5.88 -4.55 6.72
C CYS A 66 -5.86 -5.69 5.68
N GLY A 67 -6.79 -5.71 4.71
CA GLY A 67 -6.80 -6.66 3.60
C GLY A 67 -6.13 -6.15 2.32
N TYR A 68 -5.62 -4.92 2.32
CA TYR A 68 -5.00 -4.29 1.15
C TYR A 68 -3.61 -3.74 1.48
N TYR A 69 -2.77 -3.60 0.45
CA TYR A 69 -1.48 -2.91 0.53
C TYR A 69 -1.60 -1.49 -0.02
N TYR A 70 -0.98 -0.55 0.67
CA TYR A 70 -1.08 0.89 0.39
C TYR A 70 0.30 1.51 0.21
N PRO A 71 0.39 2.74 -0.36
CA PRO A 71 1.65 3.48 -0.49
C PRO A 71 2.50 3.54 0.79
N VAL A 72 1.86 3.59 1.96
CA VAL A 72 2.51 3.61 3.28
C VAL A 72 3.20 2.29 3.66
N ASP A 73 3.04 1.23 2.88
CA ASP A 73 3.71 -0.06 3.05
C ASP A 73 5.06 -0.12 2.32
N PHE A 74 5.38 0.90 1.52
CA PHE A 74 6.59 0.98 0.71
C PHE A 74 7.45 2.17 1.13
N GLU A 75 8.76 2.03 0.94
CA GLU A 75 9.71 3.12 1.09
C GLU A 75 9.38 4.24 0.09
N ARG A 76 9.73 5.48 0.45
CA ARG A 76 9.60 6.63 -0.44
C ARG A 76 10.97 7.00 -1.00
N VAL A 77 11.02 7.35 -2.27
CA VAL A 77 12.20 7.80 -3.00
C VAL A 77 11.88 9.15 -3.63
N GLU A 78 12.85 10.07 -3.64
CA GLU A 78 12.65 11.40 -4.22
C GLU A 78 12.59 11.36 -5.75
N ASP A 79 13.48 10.59 -6.38
CA ASP A 79 13.50 10.32 -7.82
C ASP A 79 13.80 8.85 -8.08
N PHE A 80 13.13 8.26 -9.06
CA PHE A 80 13.29 6.86 -9.42
C PHE A 80 14.06 6.68 -10.72
N GLU A 81 14.84 5.60 -10.80
CA GLU A 81 15.61 5.24 -11.98
C GLU A 81 14.68 4.75 -13.10
N ARG A 82 15.03 5.07 -14.36
CA ARG A 82 14.32 4.59 -15.53
C ARG A 82 15.30 3.93 -16.46
N ASP A 83 15.02 2.69 -16.85
CA ASP A 83 15.64 2.13 -18.05
C ASP A 83 15.06 2.90 -19.23
N TRP A 84 15.91 3.65 -19.93
CA TRP A 84 15.55 4.36 -21.14
C TRP A 84 16.29 3.73 -22.33
N ASP A 85 15.59 2.92 -23.09
CA ASP A 85 16.03 2.41 -24.38
C ASP A 85 15.38 3.23 -25.50
N GLY A 86 16.15 4.07 -26.18
CA GLY A 86 15.64 4.94 -27.25
C GLY A 86 15.13 4.20 -28.49
N LEU A 87 15.39 2.90 -28.64
CA LEU A 87 14.87 2.06 -29.72
C LEU A 87 13.54 1.38 -29.35
N ARG A 88 13.32 1.15 -28.06
CA ARG A 88 12.20 0.38 -27.53
C ARG A 88 11.13 1.25 -26.86
N ASP A 89 11.57 2.28 -26.15
CA ASP A 89 10.74 3.02 -25.20
C ASP A 89 10.14 4.28 -25.82
N ARG A 90 8.92 4.62 -25.38
CA ARG A 90 8.24 5.85 -25.78
C ARG A 90 8.56 6.96 -24.78
N LYS A 91 8.92 8.15 -25.28
CA LYS A 91 9.26 9.30 -24.43
C LYS A 91 8.01 9.80 -23.72
N ARG A 92 7.87 9.44 -22.44
CA ARG A 92 6.77 9.85 -21.55
C ARG A 92 7.25 9.86 -20.09
N ASP A 93 6.66 10.72 -19.29
CA ASP A 93 6.93 10.90 -17.86
C ASP A 93 5.94 10.16 -16.95
N THR A 94 4.89 9.57 -17.52
CA THR A 94 3.83 8.79 -16.87
C THR A 94 4.27 7.38 -16.46
N ILE A 95 3.48 6.77 -15.57
CA ILE A 95 3.47 5.33 -15.26
C ILE A 95 2.13 4.83 -15.78
N GLU A 96 2.12 3.79 -16.61
CA GLU A 96 0.91 3.29 -17.27
C GLU A 96 0.75 1.77 -17.14
N HIS A 97 -0.45 1.28 -17.45
CA HIS A 97 -0.82 -0.12 -17.45
C HIS A 97 0.24 -0.97 -18.16
N GLY A 98 0.59 -2.13 -17.61
CA GLY A 98 1.58 -3.04 -18.18
C GLY A 98 3.04 -2.64 -17.92
N ASP A 99 3.33 -1.42 -17.47
CA ASP A 99 4.68 -1.08 -17.02
C ASP A 99 5.09 -1.96 -15.83
N MET A 100 6.39 -2.20 -15.69
CA MET A 100 6.95 -2.88 -14.54
C MET A 100 7.56 -1.85 -13.58
N VAL A 101 7.13 -1.87 -12.33
CA VAL A 101 7.70 -1.05 -11.26
C VAL A 101 8.47 -1.91 -10.28
N GLU A 102 9.62 -1.42 -9.83
CA GLU A 102 10.29 -1.93 -8.64
C GLU A 102 9.87 -1.12 -7.41
N LEU A 103 9.41 -1.82 -6.38
CA LEU A 103 9.03 -1.26 -5.09
C LEU A 103 9.88 -1.90 -3.99
N ARG A 104 10.09 -1.17 -2.88
CA ARG A 104 10.74 -1.72 -1.68
C ARG A 104 9.81 -1.57 -0.50
N ALA A 105 9.54 -2.68 0.17
CA ALA A 105 8.82 -2.68 1.44
C ALA A 105 9.65 -1.99 2.53
N LEU A 106 9.00 -1.47 3.58
CA LEU A 106 9.69 -0.79 4.68
C LEU A 106 10.71 -1.64 5.46
N ASP A 107 10.73 -2.95 5.24
CA ASP A 107 11.72 -3.87 5.81
C ASP A 107 12.88 -4.17 4.83
N GLY A 108 13.04 -3.35 3.79
CA GLY A 108 14.12 -3.38 2.80
C GLY A 108 13.92 -4.37 1.65
N LYS A 109 12.85 -5.17 1.67
CA LYS A 109 12.62 -6.21 0.66
C LYS A 109 12.11 -5.62 -0.65
N ARG A 110 12.75 -6.00 -1.76
CA ARG A 110 12.35 -5.57 -3.11
C ARG A 110 11.32 -6.51 -3.72
N MET A 111 10.46 -5.94 -4.56
CA MET A 111 9.52 -6.67 -5.41
C MET A 111 9.34 -5.95 -6.74
N ARG A 112 9.08 -6.71 -7.80
CA ARG A 112 8.59 -6.14 -9.06
C ARG A 112 7.11 -6.41 -9.22
N ALA A 113 6.40 -5.39 -9.69
CA ALA A 113 4.96 -5.46 -9.88
C ALA A 113 4.56 -4.86 -11.24
N SER A 114 3.65 -5.55 -11.94
CA SER A 114 3.10 -5.07 -13.21
C SER A 114 1.92 -4.15 -12.94
N VAL A 115 1.94 -2.93 -13.47
CA VAL A 115 0.87 -1.96 -13.31
C VAL A 115 -0.40 -2.48 -13.99
N TRP A 116 -1.54 -2.46 -13.29
CA TRP A 116 -2.86 -2.83 -13.83
C TRP A 116 -3.87 -1.70 -13.73
N LEU A 117 -3.59 -0.68 -12.92
CA LEU A 117 -4.45 0.49 -12.72
C LEU A 117 -3.56 1.74 -12.78
N ASP A 118 -3.85 2.64 -13.70
CA ASP A 118 -3.05 3.84 -13.97
C ASP A 118 -3.87 5.13 -14.08
N ARG A 119 -3.17 6.26 -13.97
CA ARG A 119 -3.82 7.59 -13.97
C ARG A 119 -4.28 8.07 -15.34
N VAL A 120 -3.68 7.57 -16.42
CA VAL A 120 -3.97 8.00 -17.80
C VAL A 120 -5.30 7.40 -18.26
N HIS A 121 -5.58 6.16 -17.87
CA HIS A 121 -6.71 5.39 -18.36
C HIS A 121 -7.85 5.30 -17.34
N ASP A 122 -7.57 5.26 -16.03
CA ASP A 122 -8.59 4.89 -15.02
C ASP A 122 -9.16 6.07 -14.22
N GLY A 123 -8.70 7.31 -14.46
CA GLY A 123 -9.33 8.52 -13.90
C GLY A 123 -9.42 8.54 -12.38
N LEU A 124 -8.39 8.06 -11.68
CA LEU A 124 -8.38 7.91 -10.22
C LEU A 124 -8.58 9.24 -9.49
N VAL A 125 -9.42 9.20 -8.44
CA VAL A 125 -9.84 10.36 -7.63
C VAL A 125 -8.71 10.89 -6.73
N ASP A 126 -7.76 10.04 -6.34
CA ASP A 126 -6.54 10.46 -5.67
C ASP A 126 -5.38 10.58 -6.66
N GLU A 127 -4.77 11.77 -6.71
CA GLU A 127 -3.75 12.10 -7.71
C GLU A 127 -2.43 11.32 -7.55
N GLU A 128 -2.33 10.46 -6.54
CA GLU A 128 -1.08 9.77 -6.22
C GLU A 128 -1.15 8.25 -6.28
N SER A 129 -2.31 7.60 -6.36
CA SER A 129 -2.37 6.14 -6.23
C SER A 129 -2.35 5.43 -7.59
N TYR A 130 -1.54 4.39 -7.70
CA TYR A 130 -1.48 3.43 -8.79
C TYR A 130 -1.80 2.03 -8.26
N GLY A 131 -2.19 1.11 -9.13
CA GLY A 131 -2.37 -0.30 -8.80
C GLY A 131 -1.41 -1.19 -9.58
N ALA A 132 -0.74 -2.13 -8.89
CA ALA A 132 0.10 -3.16 -9.52
C ALA A 132 -0.19 -4.55 -8.95
N ILE A 133 0.19 -5.58 -9.70
CA ILE A 133 0.16 -6.98 -9.28
C ILE A 133 1.60 -7.43 -9.08
N VAL A 134 1.93 -7.97 -7.90
CA VAL A 134 3.27 -8.48 -7.60
C VAL A 134 3.58 -9.66 -8.50
N ARG A 135 4.70 -9.60 -9.23
CA ARG A 135 5.12 -10.65 -10.18
C ARG A 135 6.34 -11.43 -9.72
N GLU A 136 7.27 -10.78 -9.03
CA GLU A 136 8.49 -11.42 -8.56
C GLU A 136 9.13 -10.70 -7.38
N PHE A 137 9.95 -11.43 -6.64
CA PHE A 137 10.87 -10.89 -5.65
C PHE A 137 12.30 -11.03 -6.21
N PRO A 138 12.92 -9.95 -6.75
CA PRO A 138 14.17 -10.05 -7.51
C PRO A 138 15.33 -10.61 -6.67
N ASP A 139 15.37 -10.30 -5.37
CA ASP A 139 16.40 -10.81 -4.46
C ASP A 139 16.10 -12.24 -3.95
N HIS A 140 14.88 -12.75 -4.21
CA HIS A 140 14.38 -14.05 -3.75
C HIS A 140 13.47 -14.75 -4.79
N PRO A 141 13.96 -15.05 -6.00
CA PRO A 141 13.12 -15.43 -7.15
C PRO A 141 12.35 -16.75 -6.99
N ALA A 142 12.80 -17.64 -6.09
CA ALA A 142 12.12 -18.91 -5.82
C ALA A 142 10.98 -18.81 -4.80
N GLN A 143 10.79 -17.65 -4.14
CA GLN A 143 9.79 -17.49 -3.10
C GLN A 143 8.46 -16.99 -3.67
N ALA A 144 7.37 -17.70 -3.35
CA ALA A 144 6.01 -17.26 -3.69
C ALA A 144 5.43 -16.24 -2.68
N GLN A 145 6.07 -16.10 -1.52
CA GLN A 145 5.69 -15.18 -0.45
C GLN A 145 6.94 -14.62 0.22
N LEU A 146 6.97 -13.31 0.44
CA LEU A 146 8.04 -12.64 1.15
C LEU A 146 7.47 -11.64 2.18
N GLY A 147 7.63 -11.96 3.46
CA GLY A 147 6.97 -11.23 4.55
C GLY A 147 5.45 -11.33 4.45
N LYS A 148 4.77 -10.19 4.40
CA LYS A 148 3.31 -10.14 4.21
C LYS A 148 2.87 -10.30 2.75
N PHE A 149 3.73 -9.99 1.78
CA PHE A 149 3.42 -9.94 0.34
C PHE A 149 3.54 -11.30 -0.34
N ARG A 150 2.69 -11.57 -1.32
CA ARG A 150 2.69 -12.77 -2.17
C ARG A 150 2.72 -12.40 -3.65
N ILE A 151 3.20 -13.32 -4.47
CA ILE A 151 3.00 -13.24 -5.93
C ILE A 151 1.49 -13.23 -6.21
N GLU A 152 1.08 -12.47 -7.24
CA GLU A 152 -0.31 -12.14 -7.59
C GLU A 152 -1.07 -11.23 -6.61
N ASP A 153 -0.46 -10.79 -5.51
CA ASP A 153 -1.09 -9.80 -4.63
C ASP A 153 -1.29 -8.47 -5.38
N ARG A 154 -2.47 -7.87 -5.21
CA ARG A 154 -2.75 -6.51 -5.67
C ARG A 154 -2.24 -5.51 -4.66
N VAL A 155 -1.35 -4.65 -5.09
CA VAL A 155 -0.78 -3.57 -4.28
C VAL A 155 -1.21 -2.22 -4.84
N THR A 156 -1.40 -1.25 -3.94
CA THR A 156 -1.47 0.17 -4.32
C THR A 156 -0.22 0.88 -3.87
N PHE A 157 0.31 1.76 -4.72
CA PHE A 157 1.56 2.47 -4.50
C PHE A 157 1.46 3.89 -5.06
N ALA A 158 2.30 4.78 -4.57
CA ALA A 158 2.42 6.12 -5.12
C ALA A 158 3.62 6.25 -6.06
N ARG A 159 3.61 7.28 -6.92
CA ARG A 159 4.78 7.58 -7.77
C ARG A 159 6.07 7.66 -6.94
N SER A 160 5.99 8.28 -5.77
CA SER A 160 7.12 8.40 -4.83
C SER A 160 7.55 7.09 -4.17
N ASN A 161 6.88 5.96 -4.42
CA ASN A 161 7.32 4.65 -3.94
C ASN A 161 8.12 3.85 -4.97
N VAL A 162 8.12 4.28 -6.23
CA VAL A 162 8.84 3.59 -7.30
C VAL A 162 10.33 3.82 -7.11
N ILE A 163 11.13 2.77 -7.21
CA ILE A 163 12.60 2.85 -7.22
C ILE A 163 13.13 2.78 -8.64
N HIS A 164 12.50 1.92 -9.44
CA HIS A 164 12.85 1.72 -10.83
C HIS A 164 11.59 1.50 -11.66
N LEU A 165 11.55 2.04 -12.87
CA LEU A 165 10.47 1.85 -13.83
C LEU A 165 11.02 1.31 -15.14
N THR A 166 10.44 0.22 -15.61
CA THR A 166 10.66 -0.33 -16.94
C THR A 166 9.35 -0.23 -17.73
N GLN A 167 9.38 0.46 -18.87
CA GLN A 167 8.21 0.56 -19.73
C GLN A 167 7.86 -0.79 -20.35
N ARG A 168 6.56 -1.07 -20.50
CA ARG A 168 6.12 -2.20 -21.34
C ARG A 168 6.68 -2.05 -22.74
N LEU A 169 6.99 -3.17 -23.39
CA LEU A 169 7.21 -3.18 -24.83
C LEU A 169 5.99 -2.54 -25.53
N PRO A 170 6.20 -1.68 -26.54
CA PRO A 170 5.10 -1.25 -27.39
C PRO A 170 4.38 -2.49 -27.92
N ALA A 171 3.04 -2.49 -27.92
CA ALA A 171 2.34 -3.46 -28.72
C ALA A 171 2.80 -3.27 -30.17
N ASP A 172 3.29 -4.33 -30.81
CA ASP A 172 3.70 -4.26 -32.21
C ASP A 172 2.55 -3.64 -33.02
N PRO A 173 2.78 -2.54 -33.76
CA PRO A 173 1.73 -1.88 -34.53
C PRO A 173 1.16 -2.75 -35.67
N VAL A 174 1.68 -3.96 -35.87
CA VAL A 174 1.31 -4.88 -36.95
C VAL A 174 0.17 -5.83 -36.57
N ALA A 175 -0.24 -5.91 -35.30
CA ALA A 175 -1.30 -6.84 -34.85
C ALA A 175 -2.74 -6.28 -34.91
N GLN A 176 -2.94 -5.11 -35.50
CA GLN A 176 -4.27 -4.53 -35.74
C GLN A 176 -4.37 -4.12 -37.21
N SER A 177 -4.57 -5.10 -38.10
CA SER A 177 -4.96 -4.91 -39.49
C SER A 177 -5.90 -6.03 -39.91
#